data_AF-Q6YRC5-F1
#
_entry.id   AF-Q6YRC5-F1
#
_cell.length_a   1.000
_cell.length_b   1.000
_cell.length_c   1.000
_cell.angle_alpha   90.00
_cell.angle_beta   90.00
_cell.angle_gamma   90.00
#
_symmetry.space_group_name_H-M   'P 1'
#
loop_
_entity.id
_entity.type
_entity.pdbx_description
1 polymer ?
#
loop_
_entity_poly.entity_id
_entity_poly.type
_entity_poly.pdbx_seq_one_letter_code
_entity_poly.pdbx_strand_id
1 'polypeptide(L)' 'MNFVTRNTRIYISDYANYIIKKIDVNHMKLQKLLYYSYAAYLFKYKESLSVNLVEAWQKGPVFKRL' A
#
# COMPACT_ATOMS: atom_id res chain seq x y z
N MET A 1 10.33 -3.49 16.32
CA MET A 1 10.45 -2.41 15.30
C MET A 1 9.58 -1.28 15.82
N ASN A 2 10.22 -0.18 16.27
CA ASN A 2 9.50 0.91 16.94
C ASN A 2 8.72 1.70 15.89
N PHE A 3 7.39 1.61 15.95
CA PHE A 3 6.50 2.51 15.22
C PHE A 3 6.77 3.91 15.75
N VAL A 4 7.47 4.72 14.95
CA VAL A 4 7.85 6.09 15.30
C VAL A 4 6.58 6.94 15.39
N THR A 5 6.17 7.16 16.64
CA THR A 5 5.53 8.36 17.24
C THR A 5 4.25 8.96 16.62
N ARG A 6 3.32 9.30 17.54
CA ARG A 6 1.95 9.84 17.40
C ARG A 6 1.76 11.16 16.60
N ASN A 7 2.69 11.57 15.74
CA ASN A 7 2.54 12.82 14.96
C ASN A 7 3.19 12.85 13.56
N THR A 8 3.63 11.71 13.03
CA THR A 8 4.29 11.64 11.72
C THR A 8 3.26 11.26 10.65
N ARG A 9 3.06 12.13 9.64
CA ARG A 9 2.24 11.79 8.47
C ARG A 9 2.95 10.70 7.68
N ILE A 10 2.35 9.51 7.61
CA ILE A 10 2.89 8.38 6.86
C ILE A 10 2.37 8.43 5.42
N TYR A 11 3.28 8.52 4.46
CA TYR A 11 2.98 8.54 3.03
C TYR A 11 3.06 7.13 2.44
N ILE A 12 2.36 6.90 1.32
CA ILE A 12 2.38 5.60 0.66
C ILE A 12 3.79 5.21 0.19
N SER A 13 4.64 6.21 -0.09
CA SER A 13 6.05 6.05 -0.42
C SER A 13 6.87 5.44 0.72
N ASP A 14 6.50 5.68 1.98
CA ASP A 14 7.19 5.09 3.14
C ASP A 14 6.99 3.58 3.16
N TYR A 15 5.76 3.13 2.91
CA TYR A 15 5.44 1.71 2.75
C TYR A 15 6.11 1.11 1.51
N ALA A 16 6.15 1.84 0.40
CA ALA A 16 6.81 1.38 -0.82
C ALA A 16 8.32 1.14 -0.57
N ASN A 17 8.98 2.10 0.08
CA ASN A 17 10.38 2.00 0.46
C ASN A 17 10.64 0.85 1.44
N TYR A 18 9.71 0.61 2.38
CA TYR A 18 9.80 -0.53 3.28
C TYR A 18 9.75 -1.87 2.52
N ILE A 19 8.83 -2.02 1.57
CA ILE A 19 8.69 -3.25 0.76
C ILE A 19 9.95 -3.48 -0.08
N ILE A 20 10.42 -2.45 -0.81
CA ILE A 20 11.61 -2.53 -1.68
C ILE A 20 12.86 -2.93 -0.89
N LYS A 21 13.00 -2.45 0.36
CA LYS A 21 14.12 -2.82 1.24
C LYS A 21 14.07 -4.26 1.75
N LYS A 22 12.93 -4.94 1.65
CA LYS A 22 12.71 -6.28 2.24
C LYS A 22 12.66 -7.39 1.20
N ILE A 23 12.14 -7.10 0.02
CA ILE A 23 11.95 -8.09 -1.03
C ILE A 23 12.18 -7.47 -2.41
N ASP A 24 12.73 -8.27 -3.34
CA ASP A 24 12.84 -7.86 -4.74
C ASP A 24 11.47 -7.84 -5.41
N VAL A 25 11.09 -6.68 -5.95
CA VAL A 25 9.77 -6.45 -6.55
C VAL A 25 9.90 -5.59 -7.80
N ASN A 26 9.24 -6.00 -8.87
CA ASN A 26 9.02 -5.12 -10.02
C ASN A 26 7.87 -4.13 -9.75
N HIS A 27 7.73 -3.13 -10.61
CA HIS A 27 6.74 -2.07 -10.45
C HIS A 27 5.31 -2.62 -10.26
N MET A 28 4.90 -3.61 -11.06
CA MET A 28 3.57 -4.21 -10.96
C MET A 28 3.35 -4.91 -9.61
N LYS A 29 4.33 -5.70 -9.14
CA LYS A 29 4.25 -6.38 -7.84
C LYS A 29 4.16 -5.37 -6.69
N LEU A 30 4.96 -4.31 -6.73
CA LEU A 30 4.94 -3.25 -5.72
C LEU A 30 3.55 -2.59 -5.62
N GLN A 31 2.96 -2.21 -6.75
CA GLN A 31 1.61 -1.64 -6.80
C GLN A 31 0.56 -2.58 -6.20
N LYS A 32 0.64 -3.90 -6.48
CA LYS A 32 -0.29 -4.90 -5.90
C LYS A 32 -0.12 -5.01 -4.39
N LEU A 33 1.11 -5.08 -3.91
CA LEU A 33 1.39 -5.20 -2.49
C LEU A 33 0.94 -3.97 -1.72
N LEU A 34 1.17 -2.77 -2.26
CA LEU A 34 0.67 -1.52 -1.67
C LEU A 34 -0.86 -1.51 -1.60
N TYR A 35 -1.53 -1.88 -2.71
CA TYR A 35 -3.00 -1.95 -2.74
C TYR A 35 -3.55 -2.96 -1.73
N TYR A 36 -3.04 -4.19 -1.69
CA TYR A 36 -3.52 -5.20 -0.75
C TYR A 36 -3.21 -4.86 0.70
N SER A 37 -2.05 -4.25 0.98
CA SER A 37 -1.71 -3.78 2.32
C SER A 37 -2.67 -2.68 2.77
N TYR A 38 -2.97 -1.73 1.88
CA TYR A 38 -3.94 -0.67 2.14
C TYR A 38 -5.35 -1.24 2.38
N ALA A 39 -5.83 -2.11 1.50
CA ALA A 39 -7.15 -2.72 1.62
C ALA A 39 -7.29 -3.55 2.91
N ALA A 40 -6.28 -4.34 3.26
CA ALA A 40 -6.26 -5.13 4.49
C ALA A 40 -6.28 -4.23 5.73
N TYR A 41 -5.49 -3.15 5.73
CA TYR A 41 -5.47 -2.18 6.83
C TYR A 41 -6.81 -1.46 6.97
N LEU A 42 -7.36 -0.95 5.87
CA LEU A 42 -8.66 -0.27 5.85
C LEU A 42 -9.77 -1.20 6.32
N PHE A 43 -9.77 -2.46 5.88
CA PHE A 43 -10.77 -3.43 6.31
C PHE A 43 -10.69 -3.70 7.82
N LYS A 44 -9.47 -3.85 8.36
CA LYS A 44 -9.22 -4.22 9.75
C LYS A 44 -9.43 -3.06 10.73
N TYR A 45 -8.91 -1.89 10.40
CA TYR A 45 -8.88 -0.73 11.31
C TYR A 45 -9.94 0.32 10.99
N LYS A 46 -10.60 0.23 9.82
CA LYS A 46 -11.57 1.23 9.33
C LYS A 46 -10.99 2.65 9.21
N GLU A 47 -9.67 2.72 9.05
CA GLU A 47 -8.88 3.95 8.94
C GLU A 47 -8.00 3.91 7.69
N SER A 48 -7.60 5.09 7.19
CA SER A 48 -6.65 5.17 6.08
C SER A 48 -5.24 4.79 6.54
N LEU A 49 -4.58 3.91 5.78
CA LEU A 49 -3.18 3.51 6.04
C LEU A 49 -2.18 4.67 5.82
N SER A 50 -2.55 5.65 5.01
CA SER A 50 -1.70 6.76 4.60
C SER A 50 -2.50 8.05 4.40
N VAL A 51 -1.82 9.19 4.42
CA VAL A 51 -2.38 10.49 4.04
C VAL A 51 -2.72 10.61 2.55
N ASN A 52 -2.16 9.75 1.70
CA ASN A 52 -2.45 9.73 0.27
C ASN A 52 -3.84 9.12 0.02
N LEU A 53 -4.63 9.75 -0.86
CA LEU A 53 -5.81 9.10 -1.44
C LEU A 53 -5.34 8.00 -2.40
N VAL A 54 -5.87 6.80 -2.22
CA VAL A 54 -5.66 5.72 -3.19
C VAL A 54 -6.54 6.01 -4.39
N GLU A 55 -5.94 6.48 -5.47
CA GLU A 55 -6.61 6.45 -6.77
C GLU A 55 -6.70 4.99 -7.20
N ALA A 56 -7.91 4.53 -7.52
CA ALA A 56 -8.11 3.20 -8.05
C ALA A 56 -7.17 3.00 -9.25
N TRP A 57 -6.67 1.77 -9.43
CA TRP A 57 -5.78 1.42 -10.55
C TRP A 57 -6.40 1.96 -11.85
N GLN A 58 -5.74 2.89 -12.53
CA GLN A 58 -6.27 3.52 -13.76
C GLN A 58 -6.74 2.48 -14.80
N LYS A 59 -6.14 1.29 -14.81
CA LYS A 59 -6.48 0.19 -15.72
C LYS A 59 -7.18 -1.00 -15.05
N GLY A 60 -7.50 -0.90 -13.76
CA GLY A 60 -8.16 -1.95 -12.97
C GLY A 60 -7.43 -3.31 -12.99
N PRO A 61 -7.97 -4.32 -12.29
CA PRO A 61 -7.60 -5.70 -12.52
C PRO A 61 -8.21 -6.19 -13.84
N VAL A 62 -7.37 -6.64 -14.79
CA VAL A 62 -7.84 -7.32 -16.00
C VAL A 62 -7.98 -8.81 -15.70
N PHE A 63 -9.21 -9.27 -15.53
CA PHE A 63 -9.52 -10.69 -15.44
C PHE A 63 -9.68 -11.27 -16.85
N LYS A 64 -8.83 -12.22 -17.24
CA LYS A 64 -8.96 -12.90 -18.54
C LYS A 64 -10.19 -13.81 -18.62
N ARG A 65 -10.69 -14.27 -17.47
CA ARG A 65 -11.99 -14.93 -17.24
C ARG A 65 -12.33 -14.80 -15.75
N LEU A 66 -13.62 -14.73 -15.44
CA LEU A 66 -14.19 -14.84 -14.09
C LEU A 66 -14.39 -16.31 -13.73
#